data_AF-A0A2V9TLA2-F1
#
_entry.id   AF-A0A2V9TLA2-F1
#
_cell.length_a   1.000
_cell.length_b   1.000
_cell.length_c   1.000
_cell.angle_alpha   90.00
_cell.angle_beta   90.00
_cell.angle_gamma   90.00
#
_symmetry.space_group_name_H-M   'P 1'
#
loop_
_entity.id
_entity.type
_entity.pdbx_description
1 polymer ?
#
loop_
_entity_poly.entity_id
_entity_poly.type
_entity_poly.pdbx_seq_one_letter_code
_entity_poly.pdbx_strand_id
1 'polypeptide(L)'
;MSILFSVSTPYCAAQVADMQVTGFADGKPLSERQRKCIPYSCNRVKCLVGWTGLAVVEGHNTGDWLHAQLDVLSREDPPLQTVIESLTNSATFQFAMLPKTDKRCEFSLAGWFTTSPDQYAWFASVISNYQTNPLAAIIFLC
;
A
#
# COMPACT_ATOMS: atom_id res chain seq x y z
N MET A 1 16.43 -3.55 5.88
CA MET A 1 16.09 -3.86 4.47
C MET A 1 14.73 -4.53 4.50
N SER A 2 13.76 -4.09 3.69
CA SER A 2 12.42 -4.69 3.63
C SER A 2 12.23 -5.33 2.27
N ILE A 3 11.54 -6.46 2.21
CA ILE A 3 11.22 -7.14 0.95
C ILE A 3 9.71 -7.23 0.86
N LEU A 4 9.17 -6.78 -0.28
CA LEU A 4 7.76 -6.89 -0.60
C LEU A 4 7.64 -7.31 -2.07
N PHE A 5 7.08 -8.49 -2.31
CA PHE A 5 6.76 -8.97 -3.65
C PHE A 5 5.26 -9.04 -3.80
N SER A 6 4.73 -8.38 -4.83
CA SER A 6 3.30 -8.38 -5.14
C SER A 6 3.09 -8.96 -6.53
N VAL A 7 2.17 -9.89 -6.66
CA VAL A 7 1.75 -10.47 -7.93
C VAL A 7 0.23 -10.40 -8.00
N SER A 8 -0.29 -9.95 -9.14
CA SER A 8 -1.71 -10.09 -9.47
C SER A 8 -1.83 -10.81 -10.80
N THR A 9 -2.80 -11.71 -10.88
CA THR A 9 -3.19 -12.45 -12.07
C THR A 9 -4.71 -12.40 -12.17
N PRO A 10 -5.33 -12.83 -13.28
CA PRO A 10 -6.80 -12.94 -13.36
C PRO A 10 -7.43 -13.82 -12.27
N TYR A 11 -6.68 -14.73 -11.63
CA TYR A 11 -7.22 -15.74 -10.71
C TYR A 11 -6.78 -15.57 -9.26
N CYS A 12 -5.58 -15.04 -9.02
CA CYS A 12 -5.08 -14.77 -7.68
C CYS A 12 -4.25 -13.48 -7.60
N ALA A 13 -4.24 -12.90 -6.40
CA ALA A 13 -3.33 -11.85 -6.00
C ALA A 13 -2.59 -12.37 -4.76
N ALA A 14 -1.27 -12.27 -4.78
CA ALA A 14 -0.39 -12.75 -3.72
C ALA A 14 0.60 -11.66 -3.36
N GLN A 15 0.85 -11.51 -2.06
CA GLN A 15 1.85 -10.58 -1.56
C GLN A 15 2.71 -11.27 -0.51
N VAL A 16 4.01 -11.27 -0.72
CA VAL A 16 5.01 -11.85 0.18
C VAL A 16 5.83 -10.71 0.77
N ALA A 17 5.86 -10.62 2.10
CA ALA A 17 6.66 -9.65 2.82
C ALA A 17 7.53 -10.32 3.88
N ASP A 18 8.61 -9.64 4.27
CA ASP A 18 9.34 -10.00 5.47
C ASP A 18 8.45 -9.90 6.72
N MET A 19 8.51 -10.91 7.59
CA MET A 19 7.63 -11.05 8.74
C MET A 19 7.89 -10.03 9.86
N GLN A 20 9.04 -9.37 9.83
CA GLN A 20 9.48 -8.47 10.88
C GLN A 20 9.70 -7.06 10.34
N VAL A 21 9.37 -6.07 11.14
CA VAL A 21 9.81 -4.69 10.93
C VAL A 21 11.16 -4.55 11.61
N THR A 22 12.23 -4.36 10.84
CA THR A 22 13.58 -4.17 11.36
C THR A 22 14.03 -2.72 11.22
N GLY A 23 14.65 -2.17 12.24
CA GLY A 23 15.33 -0.88 12.19
C GLY A 23 16.46 -0.92 11.16
N PHE A 24 16.50 0.06 10.26
CA PHE A 24 17.56 0.11 9.26
C PHE A 24 18.93 0.45 9.86
N ALA A 25 18.95 1.29 10.91
CA ALA A 25 20.18 1.79 11.51
C ALA A 25 20.94 0.72 12.31
N ASP A 26 20.23 -0.19 12.97
CA ASP A 26 20.79 -1.15 13.92
C ASP A 26 20.41 -2.61 13.64
N GLY A 27 19.54 -2.85 12.64
CA GLY A 27 19.06 -4.19 12.27
C GLY A 27 18.14 -4.84 13.29
N LYS A 28 17.79 -4.14 14.39
CA LYS A 28 17.00 -4.73 15.47
C LYS A 28 15.51 -4.79 15.10
N PRO A 29 14.76 -5.81 15.55
CA PRO A 29 13.32 -5.84 15.34
C PRO A 29 12.65 -4.68 16.09
N LEU A 30 11.92 -3.83 15.36
CA LEU A 30 11.01 -2.82 15.89
C LEU A 30 9.63 -3.42 16.18
N SER A 31 9.23 -4.43 15.40
CA SER A 31 8.01 -5.21 15.64
C SER A 31 8.10 -6.56 14.96
N GLU A 32 7.83 -7.62 15.72
CA GLU A 32 7.78 -9.00 15.22
C GLU A 32 6.38 -9.43 14.75
N ARG A 33 5.35 -8.62 15.06
CA ARG A 33 3.94 -8.97 14.83
C ARG A 33 3.26 -8.10 13.78
N GLN A 34 3.86 -6.96 13.43
CA GLN A 34 3.25 -6.02 12.52
C GLN A 34 3.23 -6.58 11.10
N ARG A 35 2.03 -6.66 10.54
CA ARG A 35 1.82 -7.13 9.17
C ARG A 35 2.15 -6.01 8.18
N LYS A 36 2.94 -6.33 7.17
CA LYS A 36 3.26 -5.42 6.06
C LYS A 36 2.31 -5.56 4.87
N CYS A 37 1.40 -6.52 4.92
CA CYS A 37 0.37 -6.75 3.91
C CYS A 37 -1.00 -6.70 4.57
N ILE A 38 -1.91 -5.90 4.01
CA ILE A 38 -3.27 -5.67 4.49
C ILE A 38 -4.24 -5.99 3.34
N PRO A 39 -5.19 -6.92 3.53
CA PRO A 39 -6.23 -7.15 2.54
C PRO A 39 -7.22 -5.97 2.54
N TYR A 40 -7.49 -5.43 1.36
CA TYR A 40 -8.53 -4.45 1.11
C TYR A 40 -9.58 -5.07 0.19
N SER A 41 -10.83 -5.16 0.63
CA SER A 41 -11.86 -5.90 -0.09
C SER A 41 -13.21 -5.18 -0.03
N CYS A 42 -13.56 -4.53 -1.14
CA CYS A 42 -14.85 -3.89 -1.36
C CYS A 42 -15.51 -4.45 -2.63
N ASN A 43 -16.66 -3.91 -3.04
CA ASN A 43 -17.33 -4.42 -4.24
C ASN A 43 -16.58 -4.00 -5.50
N ARG A 44 -16.10 -2.75 -5.55
CA ARG A 44 -15.45 -2.21 -6.74
C ARG A 44 -13.98 -2.60 -6.87
N VAL A 45 -13.30 -2.84 -5.75
CA VAL A 45 -11.86 -3.12 -5.72
C VAL A 45 -11.56 -4.17 -4.65
N LYS A 46 -10.73 -5.16 -5.00
CA LYS A 46 -10.21 -6.16 -4.07
C LYS A 46 -8.71 -6.29 -4.29
N CYS A 47 -7.89 -5.95 -3.32
CA CYS A 47 -6.43 -6.01 -3.46
C CYS A 47 -5.72 -6.29 -2.15
N LEU A 48 -4.45 -6.68 -2.28
CA LEU A 48 -3.48 -6.67 -1.20
C LEU A 48 -2.73 -5.36 -1.27
N VAL A 49 -2.68 -4.66 -0.13
CA VAL A 49 -1.92 -3.43 0.04
C VAL A 49 -0.79 -3.72 0.99
N GLY A 50 0.44 -3.55 0.52
CA GLY A 50 1.61 -3.72 1.36
C GLY A 50 2.53 -2.51 1.32
N TRP A 51 3.43 -2.39 2.29
CA TRP A 51 4.26 -1.21 2.43
C TRP A 51 5.70 -1.53 2.81
N THR A 52 6.62 -0.65 2.39
CA THR A 52 8.05 -0.68 2.73
C THR A 52 8.53 0.73 3.06
N GLY A 53 9.66 0.84 3.78
CA GLY A 53 10.27 2.12 4.14
C GLY A 53 10.04 2.51 5.59
N LEU A 54 9.71 3.77 5.85
CA LEU A 54 9.55 4.29 7.20
C LEU A 54 8.43 3.56 7.97
N ALA A 55 8.79 2.86 9.03
CA ALA A 55 7.85 2.10 9.85
C ALA A 55 7.27 2.87 11.04
N VAL A 56 8.15 3.41 11.89
CA VAL A 56 7.80 4.10 13.12
C VAL A 56 8.63 5.37 13.27
N VAL A 57 7.99 6.46 13.67
CA VAL A 57 8.64 7.71 14.09
C VAL A 57 7.71 8.45 15.05
N GLU A 58 8.19 8.83 16.23
CA GLU A 58 7.51 9.77 17.16
C GLU A 58 5.96 9.68 17.18
N GLY A 59 5.41 8.54 17.59
CA GLY A 59 3.97 8.32 17.68
C GLY A 59 3.25 7.98 16.36
N HIS A 60 3.92 8.12 15.21
CA HIS A 60 3.46 7.61 13.93
C HIS A 60 3.87 6.15 13.73
N ASN A 61 2.89 5.33 13.34
CA ASN A 61 3.08 3.95 12.87
C ASN A 61 2.44 3.82 11.48
N THR A 62 3.25 3.51 10.47
CA THR A 62 2.78 3.44 9.08
C THR A 62 1.75 2.35 8.84
N GLY A 63 1.88 1.19 9.50
CA GLY A 63 0.91 0.11 9.35
C GLY A 63 -0.45 0.46 9.94
N ASP A 64 -0.46 1.06 11.14
CA ASP A 64 -1.70 1.49 11.81
C ASP A 64 -2.37 2.62 11.03
N TRP A 65 -1.57 3.59 10.56
CA TRP A 65 -2.05 4.66 9.69
C TRP A 65 -2.65 4.11 8.40
N LEU A 66 -1.97 3.19 7.71
CA LEU A 66 -2.44 2.60 6.46
C LEU A 66 -3.75 1.83 6.68
N HIS A 67 -3.85 1.07 7.76
CA HIS A 67 -5.09 0.37 8.11
C HIS A 67 -6.25 1.35 8.28
N ALA A 68 -6.04 2.45 9.02
CA ALA A 68 -7.07 3.48 9.20
C ALA A 68 -7.49 4.14 7.88
N GLN A 69 -6.56 4.40 6.96
CA GLN A 69 -6.89 4.93 5.63
C GLN A 69 -7.73 3.95 4.80
N LEU A 70 -7.37 2.66 4.82
CA LEU A 70 -8.10 1.62 4.11
C LEU A 70 -9.50 1.39 4.70
N ASP A 71 -9.66 1.52 6.02
CA ASP A 71 -10.97 1.44 6.68
C ASP A 71 -11.91 2.58 6.24
N VAL A 72 -11.37 3.80 6.06
CA VAL A 72 -12.15 4.94 5.55
C VAL A 72 -12.58 4.69 4.12
N LEU A 73 -11.64 4.31 3.24
CA LEU A 73 -11.94 4.01 1.83
C LEU A 73 -12.93 2.85 1.69
N SER A 74 -12.85 1.85 2.58
CA SER A 74 -13.75 0.70 2.54
C SER A 74 -15.21 1.07 2.77
N ARG A 75 -15.48 2.14 3.55
CA ARG A 75 -16.83 2.62 3.82
C ARG A 75 -17.46 3.33 2.62
N GLU A 76 -16.63 3.93 1.77
CA GLU A 76 -17.07 4.69 0.61
C GLU A 76 -17.14 3.83 -0.67
N ASP A 77 -16.49 2.66 -0.68
CA ASP A 77 -16.37 1.75 -1.84
C ASP A 77 -16.04 2.48 -3.16
N PRO A 78 -14.97 3.31 -3.19
CA PRO A 78 -14.67 4.13 -4.36
C PRO A 78 -14.04 3.29 -5.49
N PRO A 79 -14.06 3.78 -6.75
CA PRO A 79 -13.36 3.12 -7.85
C PRO A 79 -11.83 3.14 -7.65
N LEU A 80 -11.12 2.23 -8.33
CA LEU A 80 -9.67 2.05 -8.17
C LEU A 80 -8.86 3.35 -8.32
N GLN A 81 -9.19 4.19 -9.31
CA GLN A 81 -8.50 5.45 -9.52
C GLN A 81 -8.57 6.34 -8.28
N THR A 82 -9.75 6.50 -7.69
CA THR A 82 -9.95 7.28 -6.46
C THR A 82 -9.25 6.65 -5.27
N VAL A 83 -9.21 5.31 -5.15
CA VAL A 83 -8.39 4.63 -4.11
C VAL A 83 -6.93 5.05 -4.22
N ILE A 84 -6.34 4.97 -5.42
CA ILE A 84 -4.92 5.30 -5.65
C ILE A 84 -4.67 6.79 -5.37
N GLU A 85 -5.52 7.69 -5.88
CA GLU A 85 -5.39 9.13 -5.68
C GLU A 85 -5.51 9.52 -4.20
N SER A 86 -6.51 8.99 -3.49
CA SER A 86 -6.70 9.27 -2.06
C SER A 86 -5.53 8.77 -1.22
N LEU A 87 -5.04 7.54 -1.46
CA LEU A 87 -3.87 7.03 -0.75
C LEU A 87 -2.61 7.85 -1.06
N THR A 88 -2.42 8.25 -2.32
CA THR A 88 -1.28 9.09 -2.74
C THR A 88 -1.30 10.44 -2.03
N ASN A 89 -2.46 11.12 -2.02
CA ASN A 89 -2.62 12.42 -1.39
C ASN A 89 -2.46 12.34 0.14
N SER A 90 -3.11 11.36 0.77
CA SER A 90 -2.97 11.12 2.21
C SER A 90 -1.54 10.79 2.60
N ALA A 91 -0.84 9.93 1.84
CA ALA A 91 0.56 9.60 2.09
C ALA A 91 1.46 10.83 1.94
N THR A 92 1.26 11.62 0.88
CA THR A 92 2.04 12.84 0.63
C THR A 92 1.88 13.82 1.78
N PHE A 93 0.64 14.11 2.19
CA PHE A 93 0.36 15.03 3.27
C PHE A 93 0.88 14.52 4.63
N GLN A 94 0.55 13.28 5.00
CA GLN A 94 0.94 12.71 6.29
C GLN A 94 2.46 12.68 6.45
N PHE A 95 3.17 12.18 5.45
CA PHE A 95 4.63 12.03 5.55
C PHE A 95 5.33 13.38 5.47
N ALA A 96 4.80 14.38 4.76
CA ALA A 96 5.36 15.74 4.79
C ALA A 96 5.44 16.31 6.22
N MET A 97 4.50 15.95 7.11
CA MET A 97 4.42 16.46 8.48
C MET A 97 5.29 15.72 9.51
N LEU A 98 5.87 14.55 9.18
CA LEU A 98 6.62 13.76 10.16
C LEU A 98 7.96 14.41 10.57
N PRO A 99 8.42 14.29 11.83
CA PRO A 99 9.65 14.92 12.31
C PRO A 99 10.90 14.09 12.01
N LYS A 100 11.16 13.78 10.73
CA LYS A 100 12.33 12.96 10.32
C LYS A 100 12.88 13.40 8.97
N THR A 101 14.20 13.32 8.76
CA THR A 101 14.80 13.70 7.48
C THR A 101 14.52 12.66 6.39
N ASP A 102 14.70 11.37 6.67
CA ASP A 102 14.34 10.29 5.75
C ASP A 102 12.95 9.74 6.08
N LYS A 103 12.01 10.02 5.18
CA LYS A 103 10.60 9.66 5.31
C LYS A 103 10.11 8.75 4.18
N ARG A 104 11.03 8.19 3.40
CA ARG A 104 10.67 7.43 2.20
C ARG A 104 9.80 6.22 2.57
N CYS A 105 8.70 6.08 1.86
CA CYS A 105 7.76 4.99 2.01
C CYS A 105 7.15 4.64 0.65
N GLU A 106 6.98 3.35 0.41
CA GLU A 106 6.29 2.83 -0.77
C GLU A 106 5.12 1.95 -0.34
N PHE A 107 4.05 2.00 -1.12
CA PHE A 107 2.87 1.17 -0.96
C PHE A 107 2.66 0.40 -2.27
N SER A 108 2.72 -0.92 -2.21
CA SER A 108 2.44 -1.80 -3.34
C SER A 108 1.01 -2.34 -3.24
N LEU A 109 0.24 -2.14 -4.30
CA LEU A 109 -1.13 -2.61 -4.44
C LEU A 109 -1.18 -3.65 -5.55
N ALA A 110 -1.78 -4.80 -5.29
CA ALA A 110 -2.00 -5.84 -6.29
C ALA A 110 -3.36 -6.52 -6.09
N GLY A 111 -4.17 -6.59 -7.14
CA GLY A 111 -5.52 -7.15 -7.02
C GLY A 111 -6.35 -6.99 -8.28
N TRP A 112 -7.65 -6.81 -8.08
CA TRP A 112 -8.66 -6.62 -9.13
C TRP A 112 -9.56 -5.44 -8.85
N PHE A 113 -10.15 -4.92 -9.93
CA PHE A 113 -11.18 -3.91 -9.87
C PHE A 113 -12.28 -4.21 -10.90
N THR A 114 -13.48 -3.73 -10.61
CA THR A 114 -14.65 -3.87 -11.48
C THR A 114 -14.56 -2.85 -12.62
N THR A 115 -14.55 -3.30 -13.88
CA THR A 115 -14.53 -2.42 -15.07
C THR A 115 -15.94 -2.15 -15.58
N SER A 116 -16.83 -3.13 -15.46
CA SER A 116 -18.26 -3.04 -15.75
C SER A 116 -19.00 -4.06 -14.87
N PRO A 117 -20.34 -4.02 -14.76
CA PRO A 117 -21.08 -5.06 -14.06
C PRO A 117 -20.66 -6.45 -14.58
N ASP A 118 -20.22 -7.32 -13.67
CA ASP A 118 -19.73 -8.68 -13.92
C ASP A 118 -18.36 -8.81 -14.64
N GLN A 119 -17.63 -7.71 -14.87
CA GLN A 119 -16.28 -7.75 -15.42
C GLN A 119 -15.24 -7.23 -14.43
N TYR A 120 -14.13 -7.97 -14.34
CA TYR A 120 -13.00 -7.63 -13.47
C TYR A 120 -11.72 -7.57 -14.29
N ALA A 121 -10.89 -6.57 -14.01
CA ALA A 121 -9.52 -6.48 -14.51
C ALA A 121 -8.55 -6.57 -13.32
N TRP A 122 -7.42 -7.23 -13.53
CA TRP A 122 -6.35 -7.28 -12.56
C TRP A 122 -5.44 -6.06 -12.69
N PHE A 123 -4.74 -5.69 -11.61
CA PHE A 123 -3.82 -4.58 -11.60
C PHE A 123 -2.67 -4.82 -10.62
N ALA A 124 -1.56 -4.13 -10.88
CA ALA A 124 -0.48 -3.89 -9.94
C ALA A 124 -0.10 -2.41 -10.00
N SER A 125 0.10 -1.80 -8.84
CA SER A 125 0.46 -0.38 -8.71
C SER A 125 1.40 -0.16 -7.54
N VAL A 126 2.20 0.90 -7.63
CA VAL A 126 3.10 1.36 -6.57
C VAL A 126 2.84 2.85 -6.34
N ILE A 127 2.66 3.21 -5.08
CA ILE A 127 2.56 4.60 -4.60
C ILE A 127 3.82 4.90 -3.80
N SER A 128 4.56 5.92 -4.20
CA SER A 128 5.80 6.32 -3.53
C SER A 128 5.67 7.78 -3.07
N ASN A 129 5.94 8.06 -1.79
CA ASN A 129 5.86 9.43 -1.26
C ASN A 129 7.09 10.31 -1.59
N TYR A 130 8.05 9.77 -2.34
CA TYR A 130 9.33 10.40 -2.63
C TYR A 130 9.72 10.33 -4.11
N GLN A 131 8.93 9.62 -4.93
CA GLN A 131 9.10 9.61 -6.39
C GLN A 131 7.92 10.36 -7.00
N THR A 132 8.21 11.37 -7.83
CA THR A 132 7.21 12.24 -8.46
C THR A 132 6.53 11.63 -9.69
N ASN A 133 6.59 10.30 -9.88
CA ASN A 133 6.01 9.65 -11.06
C ASN A 133 5.00 8.54 -10.68
N PRO A 134 3.71 8.88 -10.51
CA PRO A 134 2.65 7.93 -10.13
C PRO A 134 2.25 6.94 -11.25
N LEU A 135 2.89 6.99 -12.43
CA LEU A 135 2.57 6.14 -13.59
C LEU A 135 3.41 4.86 -13.69
N ALA A 136 3.96 4.35 -12.58
CA ALA A 136 4.36 2.94 -12.49
C ALA A 136 3.18 2.04 -12.08
N ALA A 137 1.94 2.50 -12.24
CA ALA A 137 0.80 1.62 -12.43
C ALA A 137 1.01 0.89 -13.76
N ILE A 138 1.75 -0.23 -13.73
CA ILE A 138 1.74 -1.18 -14.83
C ILE A 138 0.36 -1.83 -14.80
N ILE A 139 -0.62 -1.14 -15.39
CA ILE A 139 -1.91 -1.71 -15.72
C ILE A 139 -1.68 -2.54 -16.98
N PHE A 140 -1.42 -3.82 -16.80
CA PHE A 140 -1.57 -4.77 -17.89
C PHE A 140 -3.07 -4.94 -18.17
N LEU A 141 -3.58 -4.15 -19.10
CA LEU A 141 -4.84 -4.45 -19.77
C LEU A 141 -4.51 -5.49 -20.86
N CYS A 142 -4.82 -6.75 -20.61
CA CYS A 142 -4.98 -7.75 -21.67
C CYS A 142 -6.46 -7.88 -22.00
#